data_AF-A0A229RB80-F1
#
_entry.id   AF-A0A229RB80-F1
#
_cell.length_a   1.000
_cell.length_b   1.000
_cell.length_c   1.000
_cell.angle_alpha   90.00
_cell.angle_beta   90.00
_cell.angle_gamma   90.00
#
_symmetry.space_group_name_H-M   'P 1'
#
loop_
_entity.id
_entity.type
_entity.pdbx_description
1 polymer ?
#
loop_
_entity_poly.entity_id
_entity_poly.type
_entity_poly.pdbx_seq_one_letter_code
_entity_poly.pdbx_strand_id
1 'polypeptide(L)'
;MDIDDRLADVRFRPSAYGIATLREACVFLCGFDVASENRVLRGFQEWVDPGPLVWTSVVSGLLEKRDPSFPDLGDGEQVAALFDLVAEFRMERGDPLPGPPEPRRVRR
;
A
#
# COMPACT_ATOMS: atom_id res chain seq x y z
N MET A 1 -11.86 -10.20 11.00
CA MET A 1 -11.36 -8.92 10.48
C MET A 1 -11.56 -8.99 8.99
N ASP A 2 -12.27 -8.02 8.43
CA ASP A 2 -12.47 -7.95 6.98
C ASP A 2 -11.12 -7.71 6.26
N ILE A 3 -11.04 -8.02 4.97
CA ILE A 3 -9.84 -7.79 4.16
C ILE A 3 -9.53 -6.29 4.13
N ASP A 4 -10.55 -5.45 3.95
CA ASP A 4 -10.37 -4.00 3.89
C ASP A 4 -9.95 -3.42 5.25
N ASP A 5 -10.52 -3.92 6.36
CA ASP A 5 -10.07 -3.57 7.72
C ASP A 5 -8.60 -3.94 7.95
N ARG A 6 -8.18 -5.12 7.47
CA ARG A 6 -6.81 -5.60 7.63
C ARG A 6 -5.84 -4.77 6.80
N LEU A 7 -6.21 -4.41 5.57
CA LEU A 7 -5.37 -3.57 4.72
C LEU A 7 -5.23 -2.16 5.28
N ALA A 8 -6.33 -1.59 5.79
CA ALA A 8 -6.29 -0.34 6.55
C ALA A 8 -5.37 -0.48 7.77
N ASP A 9 -5.50 -1.54 8.55
CA ASP A 9 -4.66 -1.74 9.73
C ASP A 9 -3.17 -1.83 9.41
N VAL A 10 -2.81 -2.49 8.30
CA VAL A 10 -1.43 -2.58 7.81
C VAL A 10 -0.92 -1.21 7.36
N ARG A 11 -1.74 -0.44 6.63
CA ARG A 11 -1.38 0.93 6.19
C ARG A 11 -0.95 1.81 7.36
N PHE A 12 -1.67 1.74 8.48
CA PHE A 12 -1.37 2.57 9.65
C PHE A 12 -0.32 1.95 10.60
N ARG A 13 -0.07 0.64 10.52
CA ARG A 13 0.81 -0.08 11.45
C ARG A 13 1.68 -1.13 10.73
N PRO A 14 2.44 -0.77 9.67
CA PRO A 14 3.17 -1.75 8.85
C PRO A 14 4.20 -2.56 9.66
N SER A 15 4.83 -1.93 10.66
CA SER A 15 5.78 -2.59 11.57
C SER A 15 5.16 -3.71 12.41
N ALA A 16 3.86 -3.64 12.73
CA ALA A 16 3.15 -4.71 13.44
C ALA A 16 3.01 -5.99 12.59
N TYR A 17 3.22 -5.88 11.28
CA TYR A 17 3.19 -6.97 10.31
C TYR A 17 4.60 -7.36 9.81
N GLY A 18 5.66 -6.81 10.42
CA GLY A 18 7.03 -7.07 10.00
C GLY A 18 7.41 -6.41 8.67
N ILE A 19 6.68 -5.38 8.26
CA ILE A 19 6.96 -4.61 7.04
C ILE A 19 7.79 -3.40 7.44
N ALA A 20 9.07 -3.42 7.11
CA ALA A 20 9.99 -2.31 7.39
C ALA A 20 10.37 -1.56 6.12
N THR A 21 10.51 -2.26 4.99
CA THR A 21 11.04 -1.71 3.73
C THR A 21 10.00 -1.65 2.62
N LEU A 22 10.23 -0.79 1.62
CA LEU A 22 9.40 -0.70 0.42
C LEU A 22 9.26 -2.06 -0.29
N ARG A 23 10.35 -2.83 -0.37
CA ARG A 23 10.36 -4.16 -0.97
C ARG A 23 9.44 -5.13 -0.23
N GLU A 24 9.49 -5.14 1.10
CA GLU A 24 8.62 -5.98 1.93
C GLU A 24 7.15 -5.57 1.80
N ALA A 25 6.87 -4.27 1.72
CA ALA A 25 5.53 -3.75 1.51
C ALA A 25 4.97 -4.18 0.14
N CYS A 26 5.79 -4.12 -0.91
CA CYS A 26 5.46 -4.65 -2.24
C CYS A 26 5.14 -6.16 -2.18
N VAL A 27 6.01 -6.97 -1.59
CA VAL A 27 5.78 -8.42 -1.45
C VAL A 27 4.51 -8.71 -0.66
N PHE A 28 4.27 -7.98 0.43
CA PHE A 28 3.06 -8.09 1.23
C PHE A 28 1.82 -7.83 0.38
N LEU A 29 1.77 -6.70 -0.34
CA LEU A 29 0.63 -6.31 -1.17
C LEU A 29 0.34 -7.33 -2.28
N CYS A 30 1.37 -7.87 -2.95
CA CYS A 30 1.18 -8.96 -3.91
C CYS A 30 0.55 -10.20 -3.27
N GLY A 31 1.10 -10.67 -2.15
CA GLY A 31 0.57 -11.84 -1.45
C GLY A 31 -0.84 -11.61 -0.90
N PHE A 32 -1.10 -10.40 -0.41
CA PHE A 32 -2.40 -9.97 0.10
C PHE A 32 -3.46 -9.92 -1.01
N ASP A 33 -3.11 -9.37 -2.17
CA ASP A 33 -4.01 -9.30 -3.32
C ASP A 33 -4.37 -10.70 -3.83
N VAL A 34 -3.39 -11.60 -3.95
CA VAL A 34 -3.63 -13.01 -4.30
C VAL A 34 -4.58 -13.68 -3.28
N ALA A 35 -4.36 -13.48 -1.98
CA ALA A 35 -5.23 -14.00 -0.94
C ALA A 35 -6.65 -13.40 -0.97
N SER A 36 -6.80 -12.21 -1.56
CA SER A 36 -8.08 -11.52 -1.77
C SER A 36 -8.76 -11.86 -3.10
N GLU A 37 -8.27 -12.85 -3.86
CA GLU A 37 -8.74 -13.17 -5.22
C GLU A 37 -8.58 -12.00 -6.20
N ASN A 38 -7.46 -11.28 -6.08
CA ASN A 38 -7.10 -10.13 -6.90
C ASN A 38 -8.19 -9.05 -6.90
N ARG A 39 -8.75 -8.72 -5.72
CA ARG A 39 -9.78 -7.68 -5.57
C ARG A 39 -9.17 -6.33 -5.19
N VAL A 40 -8.06 -6.34 -4.46
CA VAL A 40 -7.44 -5.13 -3.91
C VAL A 40 -6.75 -4.34 -5.02
N LEU A 41 -5.90 -4.99 -5.81
CA LEU A 41 -5.08 -4.36 -6.85
C LEU A 41 -5.64 -4.57 -8.27
N ARG A 42 -6.90 -5.02 -8.40
CA ARG A 42 -7.55 -5.17 -9.70
C ARG A 42 -7.60 -3.85 -10.46
N GLY A 43 -6.91 -3.76 -11.58
CA GLY A 43 -6.82 -2.53 -12.38
C GLY A 43 -5.70 -1.58 -11.93
N PHE A 44 -4.93 -1.94 -10.89
CA PHE A 44 -3.89 -1.07 -10.33
C PHE A 44 -2.74 -0.87 -11.30
N GLN A 45 -2.31 -1.94 -11.98
CA GLN A 45 -1.22 -1.85 -12.96
C GLN A 45 -1.59 -0.89 -14.09
N GLU A 46 -2.77 -1.04 -14.70
CA GLU A 46 -3.23 -0.14 -15.75
C GLU A 46 -3.38 1.31 -15.27
N TRP A 47 -3.67 1.51 -13.98
CA TRP A 47 -3.76 2.83 -13.36
C TRP A 47 -2.39 3.48 -13.13
N VAL A 48 -1.37 2.72 -12.72
CA VAL A 48 -0.01 3.26 -12.52
C VAL A 48 0.81 3.35 -13.81
N ASP A 49 0.75 2.33 -14.67
CA ASP A 49 1.41 2.27 -15.99
C ASP A 49 0.89 1.05 -16.80
N PRO A 50 0.28 1.23 -17.98
CA PRO A 50 -0.13 0.12 -18.85
C PRO A 50 1.04 -0.64 -19.50
N GLY A 51 2.29 -0.27 -19.24
CA GLY A 51 3.49 -0.92 -19.79
C GLY A 51 3.85 -2.30 -19.19
N PRO A 52 4.79 -3.04 -19.83
CA PRO A 52 5.20 -4.38 -19.44
C PRO A 52 6.23 -4.42 -18.29
N LEU A 53 6.41 -3.32 -17.55
CA LEU A 53 7.46 -3.18 -16.56
C LEU A 53 7.16 -3.95 -15.27
N VAL A 54 8.22 -4.29 -14.53
CA VAL A 54 8.12 -4.93 -13.21
C VAL A 54 7.47 -3.94 -12.24
N TRP A 55 6.37 -4.36 -11.63
CA TRP A 55 5.49 -3.56 -10.76
C TRP A 55 6.23 -2.69 -9.73
N THR A 56 7.29 -3.20 -9.10
CA THR A 56 8.08 -2.44 -8.11
C THR A 56 8.81 -1.25 -8.73
N SER A 57 9.35 -1.38 -9.95
CA SER A 57 10.05 -0.29 -10.63
C SER A 57 9.09 0.78 -11.12
N VAL A 58 7.89 0.40 -11.55
CA VAL A 58 6.82 1.33 -11.94
C VAL A 58 6.38 2.16 -10.73
N VAL A 59 6.10 1.49 -9.62
CA VAL A 59 5.64 2.14 -8.38
C VAL A 59 6.70 3.09 -7.85
N SER A 60 7.97 2.65 -7.76
CA SER A 60 9.07 3.54 -7.35
C SER A 60 9.20 4.75 -8.29
N GLY A 61 9.21 4.54 -9.61
CA GLY A 61 9.31 5.65 -10.57
C GLY A 61 8.12 6.61 -10.53
N LEU A 62 6.90 6.12 -10.28
CA LEU A 62 5.71 6.96 -10.09
C LEU A 62 5.82 7.79 -8.82
N LEU A 63 6.26 7.19 -7.71
CA LEU A 63 6.45 7.87 -6.44
C LEU A 63 7.56 8.92 -6.54
N GLU A 64 8.68 8.60 -7.19
CA GLU A 64 9.76 9.56 -7.50
C GLU A 64 9.30 10.72 -8.39
N LYS A 65 8.42 10.45 -9.37
CA LYS A 65 7.86 11.51 -10.22
C LYS A 65 6.91 12.43 -9.45
N ARG A 66 6.16 11.88 -8.49
CA ARG A 66 5.24 12.64 -7.62
C ARG A 66 6.00 13.42 -6.54
N ASP A 67 7.06 12.83 -6.01
CA ASP A 67 7.96 13.40 -5.02
C ASP A 67 9.42 13.06 -5.38
N PRO A 68 10.18 14.02 -5.96
CA PRO A 68 11.58 13.80 -6.32
C PRO A 68 12.50 13.43 -5.16
N SER A 69 12.09 13.67 -3.91
CA SER A 69 12.85 13.29 -2.72
C SER A 69 12.57 11.86 -2.24
N PHE A 70 11.62 11.16 -2.89
CA PHE A 70 11.25 9.78 -2.53
C PHE A 70 12.43 8.82 -2.30
N PRO A 71 13.49 8.81 -3.14
CA PRO A 71 14.63 7.91 -2.93
C PRO A 71 15.42 8.20 -1.65
N ASP A 72 15.35 9.44 -1.15
CA ASP A 72 16.07 9.90 0.04
C ASP A 72 15.23 9.76 1.32
N LEU A 73 13.94 9.40 1.20
CA LEU A 73 13.06 9.17 2.33
C LEU A 73 13.49 7.93 3.14
N GLY A 74 13.18 7.94 4.44
CA GLY A 74 13.38 6.77 5.28
C GLY A 74 12.45 5.62 4.89
N ASP A 75 12.84 4.37 5.20
CA ASP A 75 12.07 3.18 4.81
C ASP A 75 10.59 3.26 5.21
N GLY A 76 10.30 3.75 6.43
CA GLY A 76 8.93 3.91 6.91
C GLY A 76 8.10 4.93 6.12
N GLU A 77 8.73 6.00 5.65
CA GLU A 77 8.09 7.03 4.81
C GLU A 77 7.82 6.48 3.40
N GLN A 78 8.77 5.73 2.83
CA GLN A 78 8.56 5.05 1.54
C GLN A 78 7.44 4.00 1.61
N VAL A 79 7.37 3.24 2.72
CA VAL A 79 6.29 2.29 2.97
C VAL A 79 4.94 3.01 3.08
N ALA A 80 4.88 4.11 3.83
CA ALA A 80 3.66 4.90 3.97
C ALA A 80 3.18 5.44 2.60
N ALA A 81 4.09 5.99 1.81
CA ALA A 81 3.79 6.49 0.47
C ALA A 81 3.21 5.41 -0.45
N LEU A 82 3.70 4.17 -0.38
CA LEU A 82 3.13 3.04 -1.13
C LEU A 82 1.70 2.72 -0.69
N PHE A 83 1.43 2.61 0.62
CA PHE A 83 0.08 2.31 1.09
C PHE A 83 -0.90 3.47 0.85
N ASP A 84 -0.43 4.71 0.86
CA ASP A 84 -1.23 5.88 0.48
C ASP A 84 -1.57 5.87 -1.01
N LEU A 85 -0.64 5.47 -1.88
CA LEU A 85 -0.91 5.28 -3.31
C LEU A 85 -1.99 4.21 -3.56
N VAL A 86 -1.97 3.10 -2.82
CA VAL A 86 -3.01 2.06 -2.91
C VAL A 86 -4.35 2.57 -2.39
N ALA A 87 -4.36 3.37 -1.32
CA ALA A 87 -5.57 3.97 -0.79
C ALA A 87 -6.21 4.98 -1.77
N GLU A 88 -5.38 5.81 -2.44
CA GLU A 88 -5.79 6.73 -3.50
C GLU A 88 -6.46 5.98 -4.66
N PHE A 89 -5.79 4.94 -5.17
CA PHE A 89 -6.35 4.08 -6.22
C PHE A 89 -7.72 3.51 -5.84
N ARG A 90 -7.83 2.97 -4.62
CA ARG A 90 -9.08 2.40 -4.09
C ARG A 90 -10.20 3.44 -3.99
N MET A 91 -9.85 4.67 -3.58
CA MET A 91 -10.77 5.80 -3.53
C MET A 91 -11.28 6.18 -4.92
N GLU A 92 -10.40 6.29 -5.92
CA GLU A 92 -10.79 6.61 -7.31
C GLU A 92 -11.70 5.54 -7.93
N ARG A 93 -11.53 4.27 -7.54
CA ARG A 93 -12.37 3.15 -7.97
C ARG A 93 -13.76 3.13 -7.30
N GLY A 94 -14.01 3.99 -6.30
CA GLY A 94 -15.26 4.03 -5.54
C GLY A 94 -15.35 2.98 -4.43
N ASP A 95 -14.21 2.44 -3.99
CA ASP A 95 -14.11 1.40 -2.96
C ASP A 95 -13.05 1.79 -1.90
N PRO A 96 -13.25 2.91 -1.17
CA PRO A 96 -12.22 3.49 -0.32
C PRO A 96 -11.87 2.58 0.86
N LEU A 97 -10.60 2.56 1.24
CA LEU A 97 -10.18 1.86 2.46
C LEU A 97 -10.74 2.55 3.71
N PRO A 98 -11.06 1.79 4.77
CA PRO A 98 -11.42 2.35 6.06
C PRO A 98 -10.36 3.34 6.56
N GLY A 99 -10.82 4.33 7.35
CA GLY A 99 -9.95 5.26 8.05
C GLY A 99 -9.07 4.59 9.11
N PRO A 100 -8.24 5.36 9.83
CA PRO A 100 -7.35 4.81 10.85
C PRO A 100 -8.13 3.97 11.87
N PRO A 101 -7.64 2.76 12.21
CA PRO A 101 -8.29 1.91 13.19
C PRO A 101 -8.35 2.65 14.53
N GLU A 102 -9.49 2.52 15.24
CA GLU A 102 -9.62 3.12 16.56
C GLU A 102 -8.47 2.68 17.47
N PRO A 103 -7.87 3.60 18.25
CA PRO A 103 -6.81 3.24 19.17
C PRO A 103 -7.35 2.18 20.14
N ARG A 104 -6.77 0.96 20.09
CA ARG A 104 -7.08 -0.10 21.05
C ARG A 104 -6.79 0.45 22.44
N ARG A 105 -7.85 0.78 23.20
CA ARG A 105 -7.73 1.12 24.62
C ARG A 105 -7.10 -0.07 25.31
N VAL A 106 -5.82 0.02 25.62
CA VAL A 106 -5.14 -0.95 26.48
C VAL A 106 -5.80 -0.81 27.85
N ARG A 107 -6.70 -1.73 28.19
CA ARG A 107 -7.19 -1.86 29.57
C ARG A 107 -5.97 -2.25 30.41
N ARG A 108 -5.47 -1.29 31.18
CA ARG A 108 -4.53 -1.54 32.28
C ARG A 108 -5.25 -2.23 33.42
#